data_AF-A0A6N2RKD1-F1
#
_entry.id   AF-A0A6N2RKD1-F1
#
_cell.length_a   1.000
_cell.length_b   1.000
_cell.length_c   1.000
_cell.angle_alpha   90.00
_cell.angle_beta   90.00
_cell.angle_gamma   90.00
#
_symmetry.space_group_name_H-M   'P 1'
#
loop_
_entity.id
_entity.type
_entity.pdbx_description
1 polymer ?
#
loop_
_entity_poly.entity_id
_entity_poly.type
_entity_poly.pdbx_seq_one_letter_code
_entity_poly.pdbx_strand_id
1 'polypeptide(L)' 'MASVIAKDIPIEAQFMTDFWNFRKKYYIPENNDQYWANFCSEAEQLINKYPTDYCKSIILICIEDREKLFRQKGKPYE' A
#
# COMPACT_ATOMS: atom_id res chain seq x y z
N MET A 1 27.28 10.97 -7.79
CA MET A 1 25.97 10.36 -7.48
C MET A 1 25.10 10.57 -8.70
N ALA A 2 24.84 9.54 -9.49
CA ALA A 2 23.94 9.69 -10.64
C ALA A 2 22.53 9.94 -10.08
N SER A 3 22.01 11.15 -10.26
CA SER A 3 20.63 11.48 -9.90
C SER A 3 19.72 10.64 -10.78
N VAL A 4 19.16 9.58 -10.21
CA VAL A 4 18.18 8.75 -10.92
C VAL A 4 16.95 9.62 -11.14
N ILE A 5 16.64 9.91 -12.40
CA ILE A 5 15.54 10.79 -12.78
C ILE A 5 14.29 9.91 -12.93
N ALA A 6 13.09 10.45 -12.71
CA ALA A 6 11.82 9.70 -12.81
C ALA A 6 11.61 8.98 -14.17
N LYS A 7 12.39 9.34 -15.21
CA LYS A 7 12.42 8.65 -16.51
C LYS A 7 13.14 7.29 -16.49
N ASP A 8 14.07 7.08 -15.56
CA ASP A 8 14.80 5.81 -15.42
C ASP A 8 13.98 4.76 -14.64
N ILE A 9 12.98 5.19 -13.86
CA ILE A 9 12.14 4.31 -13.04
C ILE A 9 10.63 4.64 -13.17
N PRO A 10 10.08 4.61 -14.39
CA PRO A 10 8.69 5.03 -14.62
C PRO A 10 7.67 4.15 -13.86
N ILE A 11 8.00 2.87 -13.66
CA ILE A 11 7.15 1.89 -13.00
C ILE A 11 7.09 2.15 -11.49
N GLU A 12 8.24 2.41 -10.84
CA GLU A 12 8.29 2.63 -9.38
C GLU A 12 7.74 4.02 -9.01
N ALA A 13 7.93 5.03 -9.86
CA ALA A 13 7.32 6.35 -9.65
C ALA A 13 5.79 6.30 -9.74
N GLN A 14 5.24 5.56 -10.71
CA GLN A 14 3.79 5.33 -10.82
C GLN A 14 3.27 4.48 -9.66
N PHE A 15 3.99 3.41 -9.30
CA PHE A 15 3.66 2.56 -8.16
C PHE A 15 3.56 3.36 -6.86
N MET A 16 4.57 4.19 -6.55
CA MET A 16 4.57 5.01 -5.33
C MET A 16 3.37 5.97 -5.28
N THR A 17 2.98 6.53 -6.43
CA THR A 17 1.80 7.42 -6.52
C THR A 17 0.50 6.67 -6.28
N ASP A 18 0.31 5.54 -6.96
CA ASP A 18 -0.86 4.67 -6.79
C ASP A 18 -0.94 4.09 -5.36
N PHE A 19 0.19 3.65 -4.81
CA PHE A 19 0.31 3.16 -3.45
C PHE A 19 -0.06 4.24 -2.42
N TRP A 20 0.35 5.49 -2.64
CA TRP A 20 0.01 6.59 -1.73
C TRP A 20 -1.48 6.90 -1.74
N ASN A 21 -2.13 6.85 -2.92
CA ASN A 21 -3.57 7.01 -3.05
C ASN A 21 -4.33 5.87 -2.36
N PHE A 22 -3.87 4.63 -2.54
CA PHE A 22 -4.39 3.45 -1.83
C PHE A 22 -4.26 3.62 -0.32
N ARG A 23 -3.06 3.98 0.17
CA ARG A 23 -2.82 4.18 1.61
C ARG A 23 -3.67 5.28 2.22
N LYS A 24 -3.96 6.36 1.48
CA LYS A 24 -4.88 7.42 1.89
C LYS A 24 -6.33 6.94 1.99
N LYS A 25 -6.79 6.20 0.99
CA LYS A 25 -8.16 5.64 0.93
C LYS A 25 -8.42 4.73 2.13
N TYR A 26 -7.42 3.93 2.50
CA TYR A 26 -7.45 2.97 3.59
C TYR A 26 -6.68 3.45 4.83
N TYR A 27 -6.61 4.76 5.04
CA TYR A 27 -5.82 5.32 6.14
C TYR A 27 -6.48 5.09 7.51
N ILE A 28 -7.80 5.18 7.55
CA ILE A 28 -8.61 4.97 8.75
C ILE A 28 -9.21 3.57 8.62
N PRO A 29 -8.79 2.59 9.43
CA PRO A 29 -9.37 1.26 9.38
C PRO A 29 -10.82 1.32 9.85
N GLU A 30 -11.76 0.97 8.96
CA GLU A 30 -13.15 0.77 9.34
C GLU A 30 -13.33 -0.65 9.86
N ASN A 31 -14.11 -0.82 10.93
CA ASN A 31 -14.41 -2.13 11.51
C ASN A 31 -15.51 -2.85 10.70
N ASN A 32 -15.28 -3.01 9.41
CA ASN A 32 -16.21 -3.61 8.47
C ASN A 32 -15.46 -4.67 7.64
N ASP A 33 -15.97 -5.90 7.59
CA ASP A 33 -15.41 -6.97 6.74
C ASP A 33 -15.32 -6.55 5.26
N GLN A 34 -16.25 -5.71 4.80
CA GLN A 34 -16.25 -5.22 3.42
C GLN A 34 -15.09 -4.26 3.13
N TYR A 35 -14.61 -3.52 4.15
CA TYR A 35 -13.43 -2.68 4.04
C TYR A 35 -12.18 -3.54 3.79
N TRP A 36 -12.01 -4.62 4.55
CA TRP A 36 -10.87 -5.53 4.41
C TRP A 36 -10.90 -6.31 3.10
N ALA A 37 -12.08 -6.75 2.65
CA ALA A 37 -12.25 -7.40 1.36
C ALA A 37 -11.85 -6.46 0.20
N ASN A 38 -12.31 -5.19 0.23
CA ASN A 38 -11.95 -4.20 -0.78
C ASN A 38 -10.46 -3.82 -0.73
N PHE A 39 -9.89 -3.70 0.47
CA PHE A 39 -8.48 -3.41 0.69
C PHE A 39 -7.58 -4.50 0.10
N CYS A 40 -7.85 -5.77 0.39
CA CYS A 40 -7.11 -6.90 -0.17
C CYS A 40 -7.27 -6.99 -1.69
N SER A 41 -8.47 -6.74 -2.22
CA SER A 41 -8.70 -6.76 -3.67
C SER A 41 -7.95 -5.64 -4.41
N GLU A 42 -7.94 -4.42 -3.88
CA GLU A 42 -7.17 -3.31 -4.47
C GLU A 42 -5.66 -3.51 -4.31
N ALA A 43 -5.20 -4.10 -3.20
CA ALA A 43 -3.81 -4.50 -3.02
C ALA A 43 -3.37 -5.54 -4.07
N GLU A 44 -4.21 -6.55 -4.34
CA GLU A 44 -3.94 -7.56 -5.36
C GLU A 44 -3.91 -6.95 -6.78
N GLN A 45 -4.81 -6.01 -7.07
CA GLN A 45 -4.79 -5.27 -8.34
C GLN A 45 -3.50 -4.45 -8.50
N LEU A 46 -3.02 -3.80 -7.44
CA LEU A 46 -1.74 -3.08 -7.45
C LEU A 46 -0.56 -4.02 -7.67
N ILE A 47 -0.56 -5.19 -7.02
CA ILE A 47 0.47 -6.22 -7.22
C ILE A 47 0.47 -6.73 -8.67
N ASN A 48 -0.71 -6.95 -9.26
CA ASN A 48 -0.83 -7.40 -10.65
C ASN A 48 -0.43 -6.30 -11.65
N LYS A 49 -0.73 -5.04 -11.35
CA LYS A 49 -0.32 -3.88 -12.16
C LYS A 49 1.19 -3.65 -12.12
N TYR A 50 1.83 -3.97 -11.00
CA TYR A 50 3.26 -3.78 -10.77
C TYR A 50 3.90 -5.10 -10.29
N PRO A 51 4.21 -6.05 -11.20
CA PRO A 51 4.71 -7.38 -10.88
C PRO A 51 6.20 -7.39 -10.48
N THR A 52 6.63 -6.42 -9.67
CA THR A 52 8.00 -6.32 -9.15
C THR A 52 8.00 -6.75 -7.68
N ASP A 53 8.98 -7.57 -7.28
CA ASP A 53 9.11 -8.02 -5.88
C ASP A 53 9.20 -6.88 -4.86
N TYR A 54 9.78 -5.74 -5.28
CA TYR A 54 9.81 -4.51 -4.49
C TYR A 54 8.40 -3.97 -4.17
N CYS A 55 7.54 -3.88 -5.19
CA CYS A 55 6.17 -3.39 -5.07
C CYS A 55 5.32 -4.32 -4.20
N LYS A 56 5.48 -5.64 -4.37
CA LYS A 56 4.82 -6.67 -3.56
C LYS A 56 5.20 -6.55 -2.09
N SER A 57 6.50 -6.39 -1.80
CA SER A 57 7.01 -6.28 -0.43
C SER A 57 6.46 -5.05 0.29
N ILE A 58 6.38 -3.90 -0.40
CA ILE A 58 5.81 -2.67 0.16
C ILE A 58 4.32 -2.84 0.48
N ILE A 59 3.55 -3.47 -0.42
CA ILE A 59 2.13 -3.70 -0.20
C ILE A 59 1.91 -4.67 0.97
N LEU A 60 2.68 -5.76 1.06
CA LEU A 60 2.60 -6.70 2.17
C LEU A 60 2.87 -6.03 3.52
N ILE A 61 3.95 -5.25 3.63
CA ILE A 61 4.27 -4.49 4.84
C ILE A 61 3.14 -3.52 5.18
N CYS A 62 2.50 -2.89 4.18
CA CYS A 62 1.35 -2.03 4.39
C CYS A 62 0.13 -2.79 4.92
N ILE A 63 -0.13 -4.01 4.45
CA ILE A 63 -1.22 -4.85 4.95
C ILE A 63 -0.96 -5.23 6.41
N GLU A 64 0.27 -5.66 6.73
CA GLU A 64 0.66 -6.00 8.11
C GLU A 64 0.55 -4.80 9.06
N ASP A 65 0.97 -3.62 8.62
CA ASP A 65 0.83 -2.37 9.39
C ASP A 65 -0.64 -2.07 9.69
N ARG A 66 -1.53 -2.28 8.71
CA ARG A 66 -2.98 -2.08 8.88
C ARG A 66 -3.59 -3.11 9.82
N GLU A 67 -3.22 -4.38 9.70
CA GLU A 67 -3.70 -5.41 10.62
C GLU A 67 -3.23 -5.12 12.06
N LYS A 68 -2.00 -4.65 12.24
CA LYS A 68 -1.49 -4.21 13.56
C LYS A 68 -2.28 -3.05 14.13
N LEU A 69 -2.57 -2.01 13.34
CA LEU A 69 -3.37 -0.86 13.78
C LEU A 69 -4.81 -1.25 14.15
N PHE A 70 -5.39 -2.19 13.40
CA PHE A 70 -6.72 -2.74 13.69
C PHE A 70 -6.73 -3.52 15.00
N ARG A 71 -5.76 -4.43 15.20
CA ARG A 71 -5.59 -5.17 16.46
C ARG A 71 -5.31 -4.24 17.64
N GLN A 72 -4.60 -3.13 17.43
CA GLN A 72 -4.30 -2.13 18.46
C GLN A 72 -5.44 -1.13 18.72
N LYS A 73 -6.64 -1.31 18.15
CA LYS A 73 -7.80 -0.41 18.31
C LYS A 73 -7.51 1.05 17.93
N GLY A 74 -6.78 1.29 16.83
CA GLY A 74 -6.73 2.61 16.21
C GLY A 74 -5.99 3.69 17.00
N LYS A 75 -5.00 3.33 17.82
CA LYS A 75 -4.03 4.31 18.30
C LYS A 75 -2.94 4.52 17.24
N PRO A 76 -2.91 5.65 16.51
CA PRO A 76 -1.78 5.97 15.66
C PRO A 76 -0.57 6.23 16.56
N TYR A 77 0.42 5.35 16.48
CA TYR A 77 1.83 5.51 16.85
C TYR A 77 2.06 6.49 18.03
N GLU A 78 2.00 5.97 19.27
CA GLU A 78 2.59 6.64 20.45
C GLU A 78 4.12 6.58 20.40
#